data_AF-A0A3C0R555-F1
#
_entry.id   AF-A0A3C0R555-F1
#
_cell.length_a   1.000
_cell.length_b   1.000
_cell.length_c   1.000
_cell.angle_alpha   90.00
_cell.angle_beta   90.00
_cell.angle_gamma   90.00
#
_symmetry.space_group_name_H-M   'P 1'
#
loop_
_entity.id
_entity.type
_entity.pdbx_description
1 polymer ?
#
loop_
_entity_poly.entity_id
_entity_poly.type
_entity_poly.pdbx_seq_one_letter_code
_entity_poly.pdbx_strand_id
1 'polypeptide(L)' 'MVLSLACTQMKMSPAEAVTASTINAAYSLTRGEKIGSLEVGKLANFSIFDCEDYRELAYWFGVPQVHSVYVHGKRVF' A
#
# COMPACT_ATOMS: atom_id res chain seq x y z
N MET A 1 -6.98 7.21 2.13
CA MET A 1 -8.44 7.00 2.34
C MET A 1 -8.75 5.62 2.89
N VAL A 2 -8.52 4.55 2.12
CA VAL A 2 -8.96 3.20 2.50
C VAL A 2 -8.31 2.71 3.80
N LEU A 3 -7.02 2.99 4.02
CA LEU A 3 -6.31 2.60 5.25
C LEU A 3 -6.94 3.24 6.51
N SER A 4 -7.27 4.53 6.45
CA SER A 4 -7.89 5.26 7.55
C SER A 4 -9.29 4.74 7.88
N LEU A 5 -10.10 4.43 6.86
CA LEU A 5 -11.42 3.84 7.06
C LEU A 5 -11.34 2.42 7.64
N ALA A 6 -10.41 1.59 7.15
CA ALA A 6 -10.17 0.25 7.68
C ALA A 6 -9.79 0.29 9.17
N CYS A 7 -8.92 1.22 9.56
CA CYS A 7 -8.52 1.35 10.96
C CYS A 7 -9.63 1.92 11.85
N THR A 8 -10.29 3.00 11.41
CA THR A 8 -11.27 3.72 12.26
C THR A 8 -12.64 3.06 12.31
N GLN A 9 -13.13 2.52 11.19
CA GLN A 9 -14.49 1.98 11.07
C GLN A 9 -14.53 0.46 11.16
N MET A 10 -13.48 -0.23 10.71
CA MET A 10 -13.42 -1.69 10.69
C MET A 10 -12.52 -2.28 11.80
N LYS A 11 -11.96 -1.42 12.66
CA LYS A 11 -11.11 -1.79 13.81
C LYS A 11 -9.89 -2.63 13.44
N MET A 12 -9.40 -2.48 12.21
CA MET A 12 -8.14 -3.10 11.78
C MET A 12 -6.95 -2.34 12.37
N SER A 13 -5.88 -3.05 12.66
CA SER A 13 -4.58 -2.43 12.87
C SER A 13 -4.03 -1.83 11.56
N PRO A 14 -3.13 -0.81 11.63
CA PRO A 14 -2.48 -0.29 10.43
C PRO A 14 -1.74 -1.36 9.62
N ALA A 15 -1.15 -2.36 10.28
CA ALA A 15 -0.47 -3.47 9.62
C ALA A 15 -1.45 -4.34 8.82
N GLU A 16 -2.62 -4.65 9.40
CA GLU A 16 -3.68 -5.38 8.69
C GLU A 16 -4.21 -4.58 7.51
N ALA A 17 -4.40 -3.26 7.66
CA ALA A 17 -4.88 -2.40 6.57
C ALA A 17 -3.89 -2.32 5.40
N VAL A 18 -2.58 -2.22 5.67
CA VAL A 18 -1.53 -2.27 4.64
C VAL A 18 -1.52 -3.63 3.96
N THR A 19 -1.55 -4.72 4.73
CA THR A 19 -1.57 -6.10 4.21
C THR A 19 -2.81 -6.33 3.34
N ALA A 20 -3.98 -5.85 3.79
CA ALA A 20 -5.24 -5.92 3.08
C ALA A 20 -5.20 -5.19 1.73
N SER A 21 -4.53 -4.04 1.67
CA SER A 21 -4.43 -3.20 0.47
C SER A 21 -3.24 -3.53 -0.45
N THR A 22 -2.43 -4.53 -0.10
CA THR A 22 -1.25 -4.94 -0.88
C THR A 22 -1.33 -6.44 -1.23
N ILE A 23 -0.76 -7.32 -0.40
CA ILE A 23 -0.61 -8.74 -0.71
C ILE A 23 -1.96 -9.48 -0.73
N ASN A 24 -2.87 -9.18 0.21
CA ASN A 24 -4.18 -9.83 0.24
C ASN A 24 -5.05 -9.37 -0.95
N ALA A 25 -4.97 -8.09 -1.34
CA ALA A 25 -5.63 -7.58 -2.54
C ALA A 25 -5.07 -8.23 -3.83
N ALA A 26 -3.77 -8.52 -3.87
CA ALA A 26 -3.19 -9.23 -4.99
C ALA A 26 -3.68 -10.68 -5.07
N TYR A 27 -3.72 -11.40 -3.95
CA TYR A 27 -4.22 -12.78 -3.91
C TYR A 27 -5.72 -12.89 -4.19
N SER A 28 -6.54 -11.93 -3.73
CA SER A 28 -7.98 -11.91 -4.04
C SER A 28 -8.28 -11.75 -5.53
N LEU A 29 -7.31 -11.25 -6.30
CA LEU A 29 -7.35 -11.11 -7.76
C LEU A 29 -6.54 -12.20 -8.50
N THR A 30 -6.06 -13.24 -7.82
CA THR A 30 -5.19 -14.28 -8.41
C THR A 30 -3.89 -13.70 -9.02
N ARG A 31 -3.36 -12.63 -8.42
CA ARG A 31 -2.15 -11.93 -8.85
C ARG A 31 -1.04 -11.87 -7.80
N GLY A 32 -1.19 -12.58 -6.68
CA GLY A 32 -0.21 -12.61 -5.57
C GLY A 32 1.20 -13.03 -5.99
N GLU A 33 1.31 -13.90 -7.01
CA GLU A 33 2.60 -14.32 -7.57
C GLU A 33 3.30 -13.24 -8.41
N LYS A 34 2.60 -12.15 -8.76
CA LYS A 34 3.12 -11.11 -9.67
C LYS A 34 3.22 -9.73 -9.02
N ILE A 35 2.36 -9.39 -8.06
CA ILE A 35 2.26 -8.08 -7.42
C ILE A 35 1.82 -8.22 -5.94
N GLY A 36 1.81 -7.11 -5.21
CA GLY A 36 1.30 -7.03 -3.84
C GLY A 36 2.37 -7.11 -2.77
N SER A 37 3.62 -7.41 -3.14
CA SER A 37 4.78 -7.41 -2.24
C SER A 37 6.05 -7.07 -3.02
N LEU A 38 7.10 -6.68 -2.28
CA LEU A 38 8.43 -6.37 -2.82
C LEU A 38 9.34 -7.59 -2.69
N GLU A 39 9.30 -8.45 -3.70
CA GLU A 39 10.08 -9.69 -3.75
C GLU A 39 10.72 -9.85 -5.13
N VAL A 40 11.88 -10.52 -5.18
CA VAL A 40 12.57 -10.81 -6.45
C VAL A 40 11.66 -11.64 -7.36
N GLY A 41 11.55 -11.23 -8.62
CA GLY A 41 10.70 -11.89 -9.62
C GLY A 41 9.29 -11.31 -9.77
N LYS A 42 8.83 -10.47 -8.82
CA LYS A 42 7.56 -9.74 -8.95
C LYS A 42 7.73 -8.44 -9.75
N LEU A 43 6.61 -7.89 -10.24
CA LEU A 43 6.62 -6.62 -10.96
C LEU A 43 7.01 -5.48 -10.01
N ALA A 44 7.88 -4.59 -10.47
CA ALA A 44 8.32 -3.40 -9.73
C ALA A 44 7.23 -2.32 -9.70
N ASN A 45 6.16 -2.60 -8.95
CA ASN A 45 5.02 -1.72 -8.69
C ASN A 45 5.04 -1.31 -7.22
N PHE A 46 5.38 -0.06 -6.94
CA PHE A 46 5.49 0.44 -5.58
C PHE A 46 5.34 1.96 -5.49
N SER A 47 5.05 2.44 -4.29
CA SER A 47 4.97 3.87 -3.99
C SER A 47 5.94 4.21 -2.88
N ILE A 48 6.58 5.36 -2.98
CA ILE A 48 7.39 5.96 -1.92
C ILE A 48 6.54 7.00 -1.23
N PHE A 49 6.48 6.93 0.09
CA PHE A 49 5.76 7.87 0.93
C PHE A 49 6.76 8.68 1.76
N ASP A 50 6.46 9.95 1.96
CA ASP A 50 7.17 10.82 2.90
C ASP A 50 6.50 10.66 4.27
N CYS A 51 7.01 9.75 5.09
CA CYS A 51 6.53 9.49 6.44
C CYS A 51 7.66 8.94 7.29
N GLU A 52 7.65 9.23 8.60
CA GLU A 52 8.63 8.65 9.53
C GLU A 52 8.22 7.22 9.91
N ASP A 53 6.91 6.96 10.00
CA ASP A 53 6.35 5.65 10.33
C ASP A 53 5.18 5.27 9.40
N TYR A 54 5.13 4.01 8.97
CA TYR A 54 4.07 3.52 8.07
C TYR A 54 2.65 3.67 8.63
N ARG A 55 2.50 3.76 9.96
CA ARG A 55 1.20 3.98 10.63
C ARG A 55 0.61 5.34 10.27
N GLU A 56 1.44 6.31 9.90
CA GLU A 56 1.01 7.61 9.41
C GLU A 56 0.14 7.52 8.16
N LEU A 57 0.34 6.49 7.32
CA LEU A 57 -0.46 6.24 6.12
C LEU A 57 -1.94 5.96 6.44
N ALA A 58 -2.21 5.37 7.61
CA ALA A 58 -3.55 5.16 8.11
C ALA A 58 -4.08 6.36 8.91
N TYR A 59 -3.20 7.14 9.52
CA TYR A 59 -3.56 8.28 10.37
C TYR A 59 -3.93 9.55 9.57
N TRP A 60 -3.06 9.97 8.65
CA TRP A 60 -3.23 11.22 7.89
C TRP A 60 -4.10 11.03 6.66
N PHE A 61 -5.42 11.11 6.85
CA PHE A 61 -6.35 11.21 5.73
C PHE A 61 -6.50 12.66 5.23
N GLY A 62 -6.49 12.86 3.91
CA GLY A 62 -6.72 14.16 3.28
C GLY A 62 -5.46 14.98 3.02
N VAL A 63 -4.29 14.49 3.45
CA VAL A 63 -2.98 15.08 3.14
C VAL A 63 -2.22 14.17 2.17
N PRO A 64 -1.74 14.66 1.02
CA PRO A 64 -0.91 13.85 0.12
C PRO A 64 0.43 13.52 0.78
N GLN A 65 0.66 12.24 1.07
CA GLN A 65 1.93 11.73 1.62
C GLN A 65 2.78 10.99 0.56
N VAL A 66 2.24 10.78 -0.64
CA VAL A 66 2.96 10.10 -1.72
C VAL A 66 4.02 11.03 -2.29
N HIS A 67 5.28 10.60 -2.25
CA HIS A 67 6.40 11.30 -2.91
C HIS A 67 6.53 10.87 -4.38
N SER A 68 6.44 9.56 -4.65
CA SER A 68 6.57 9.04 -6.03
C SER A 68 5.92 7.67 -6.19
N VAL A 69 5.48 7.36 -7.41
CA VAL A 69 4.86 6.06 -7.76
C VAL A 69 5.59 5.44 -8.95
N TYR A 70 5.88 4.15 -8.84
CA TYR A 70 6.54 3.36 -9.87
C TYR A 70 5.61 2.24 -10.35
N VAL A 71 5.48 2.10 -11.66
CA VAL A 71 4.75 1.01 -12.33
C VAL A 71 5.68 0.36 -13.34
N HIS A 72 5.89 -0.95 -13.20
CA HIS A 72 6.87 -1.73 -13.98
C HIS A 72 8.26 -1.08 -14.00
N GLY A 73 8.69 -0.54 -12.85
CA GLY A 73 9.98 0.14 -12.68
C GLY A 73 10.07 1.54 -13.30
N LYS A 74 8.99 2.06 -13.88
CA LYS A 74 8.94 3.43 -14.43
C LYS A 74 8.21 4.36 -13.47
N ARG A 75 8.82 5.51 -13.18
CA ARG A 75 8.17 6.56 -12.39
C ARG A 75 7.00 7.15 -13.18
N VAL A 76 5.81 7.15 -12.59
CA VAL A 76 4.57 7.70 -13.17
C VAL A 76 4.02 8.89 -12.38
N PHE A 77 4.56 9.11 -11.17
CA PHE A 77 4.30 10.23 -10.26
C PHE A 77 5.60 10.49 -9.47
#